data_AF-A0A972RI87-F1
#
_entry.id   AF-A0A972RI87-F1
#
_cell.length_a   1.000
_cell.length_b   1.000
_cell.length_c   1.000
_cell.angle_alpha   90.00
_cell.angle_beta   90.00
_cell.angle_gamma   90.00
#
_symmetry.space_group_name_H-M   'P 1'
#
loop_
_entity.id
_entity.type
_entity.pdbx_description
1 polymer ?
#
loop_
_entity_poly.entity_id
_entity_poly.type
_entity_poly.pdbx_seq_one_letter_code
_entity_poly.pdbx_strand_id
1 'polypeptide(L)'
;MDQHTLTTILFKNGAILSSKKTSYIDIEKSPTYNDTIKTMMQEQHKQMARDLVRGEFENSVNYQKKDSLPETKKVSEKNNSSTKTSVAVEKLKEEVAVAGAHKKSAHGDVLDGLIVDYLEKKDARRG
;
A
#
# COMPACT_ATOMS: atom_id res chain seq x y z
N MET A 1 -9.90 11.30 24.15
CA MET A 1 -9.52 9.91 23.88
C MET A 1 -9.40 9.78 22.38
N ASP A 2 -8.21 9.93 21.84
CA ASP A 2 -8.01 9.85 20.40
C ASP A 2 -8.07 8.39 19.96
N GLN A 3 -8.96 8.10 19.03
CA GLN A 3 -9.19 6.74 18.56
C GLN A 3 -8.12 6.38 17.54
N HIS A 4 -7.21 5.48 17.91
CA HIS A 4 -6.20 4.96 17.01
C HIS A 4 -6.83 4.26 15.79
N THR A 5 -6.66 4.86 14.61
CA THR A 5 -7.26 4.42 13.35
C THR A 5 -6.29 4.53 12.18
N LEU A 6 -6.37 3.55 11.28
CA LEU A 6 -5.79 3.58 9.95
C LEU A 6 -6.78 4.22 8.99
N THR A 7 -6.37 5.28 8.27
CA THR A 7 -7.18 5.91 7.23
C THR A 7 -6.46 5.84 5.87
N THR A 8 -7.14 5.32 4.84
CA THR A 8 -6.70 5.38 3.43
C THR A 8 -7.68 6.25 2.66
N ILE A 9 -7.17 7.12 1.79
CA ILE A 9 -7.95 8.09 1.02
C ILE A 9 -7.63 7.91 -0.47
N LEU A 10 -8.65 7.90 -1.33
CA LEU A 10 -8.48 8.04 -2.78
C LEU A 10 -8.78 9.48 -3.18
N PHE A 11 -7.86 10.10 -3.93
CA PHE A 11 -7.90 11.51 -4.30
C PHE A 11 -7.56 11.69 -5.79
N LYS A 12 -8.35 12.50 -6.50
CA LYS A 12 -8.24 12.78 -7.95
C LYS A 12 -8.68 14.23 -8.16
N ASN A 13 -7.82 15.05 -8.78
CA ASN A 13 -8.16 16.41 -9.24
C ASN A 13 -8.81 17.33 -8.17
N GLY A 14 -8.34 17.30 -6.92
CA GLY A 14 -8.91 18.11 -5.83
C GLY A 14 -10.05 17.45 -5.05
N ALA A 15 -10.63 16.35 -5.58
CA ALA A 15 -11.73 15.62 -4.96
C ALA A 15 -11.24 14.38 -4.19
N ILE A 16 -11.84 14.12 -3.02
CA ILE A 16 -11.79 12.80 -2.38
C ILE A 16 -12.92 11.95 -2.98
N LEU A 17 -12.58 10.84 -3.64
CA LEU A 17 -13.58 9.92 -4.23
C LEU A 17 -14.12 8.95 -3.18
N SER A 18 -13.25 8.52 -2.26
CA SER A 18 -13.54 7.55 -1.22
C SER A 18 -12.50 7.63 -0.10
N SER A 19 -12.91 7.27 1.11
CA SER A 19 -11.98 7.05 2.23
C SER A 19 -12.42 5.82 3.04
N LYS A 20 -11.45 5.09 3.57
CA LYS A 20 -11.67 3.93 4.44
C LYS A 20 -10.93 4.14 5.74
N LYS A 21 -11.67 4.16 6.85
CA LYS A 21 -11.15 4.33 8.21
C LYS A 21 -11.41 3.06 9.02
N THR A 22 -10.36 2.50 9.58
CA THR A 22 -10.37 1.23 10.34
C THR A 22 -9.70 1.46 11.69
N SER A 23 -10.44 1.30 12.79
CA SER A 23 -9.89 1.38 14.15
C SER A 23 -9.18 0.08 14.54
N TYR A 24 -8.12 0.19 15.35
CA TYR A 24 -7.30 -0.95 15.77
C TYR A 24 -7.01 -1.00 17.28
N ILE A 25 -7.83 -0.32 18.10
CA ILE A 25 -7.69 -0.26 19.57
C ILE A 25 -7.52 -1.67 20.17
N ASP A 26 -8.28 -2.64 19.68
CA ASP A 26 -8.35 -3.99 20.25
C ASP A 26 -7.03 -4.77 20.12
N ILE A 27 -6.18 -4.43 19.15
CA ILE A 27 -4.85 -5.05 18.94
C ILE A 27 -3.69 -4.24 19.52
N GLU A 28 -3.95 -3.05 20.07
CA GLU A 28 -2.91 -2.14 20.62
C GLU A 28 -2.08 -2.77 21.74
N LYS A 29 -2.69 -3.69 22.49
CA LYS A 29 -2.05 -4.42 23.60
C LYS A 29 -1.36 -5.72 23.15
N SER A 30 -1.34 -6.03 21.85
CA SER A 30 -0.72 -7.25 21.33
C SER A 30 0.80 -7.10 21.20
N PRO A 31 1.62 -8.12 21.56
CA PRO A 31 3.05 -8.12 21.25
C PRO A 31 3.34 -8.10 19.75
N THR A 32 2.38 -8.47 18.89
CA THR A 32 2.50 -8.47 17.41
C THR A 32 1.94 -7.20 16.75
N TYR A 33 1.57 -6.18 17.54
CA TYR A 33 0.89 -4.96 17.10
C TYR A 33 1.43 -4.35 15.78
N ASN A 34 2.75 -4.14 15.70
CA ASN A 34 3.39 -3.51 14.55
C ASN A 34 3.20 -4.29 13.25
N ASP A 35 3.40 -5.61 13.28
CA ASP A 35 3.22 -6.48 12.12
C ASP A 35 1.74 -6.61 11.75
N THR A 36 0.85 -6.70 12.75
CA THR A 36 -0.60 -6.76 12.51
C THR A 36 -1.11 -5.49 11.83
N ILE A 37 -0.70 -4.29 12.29
CA ILE A 37 -1.01 -3.03 11.60
C ILE A 37 -0.41 -3.00 10.21
N LYS A 38 0.86 -3.40 10.03
CA LYS A 38 1.53 -3.43 8.72
C LYS A 38 0.77 -4.31 7.71
N THR A 39 0.26 -5.46 8.14
CA THR A 39 -0.62 -6.31 7.32
C THR A 39 -1.96 -5.63 7.03
N MET A 40 -2.65 -5.07 8.04
CA MET A 40 -3.91 -4.32 7.84
C MET A 40 -3.74 -3.14 6.87
N MET A 41 -2.61 -2.42 6.94
CA MET A 41 -2.25 -1.36 5.99
C MET A 41 -2.11 -1.91 4.59
N GLN A 42 -1.32 -2.96 4.38
CA GLN A 42 -1.12 -3.55 3.05
C GLN A 42 -2.42 -4.08 2.46
N GLU A 43 -3.25 -4.76 3.24
CA GLU A 43 -4.55 -5.27 2.79
C GLU A 43 -5.53 -4.14 2.47
N GLN A 44 -5.60 -3.10 3.31
CA GLN A 44 -6.48 -1.95 3.07
C GLN A 44 -6.11 -1.22 1.77
N HIS A 45 -4.82 -0.95 1.52
CA HIS A 45 -4.39 -0.34 0.26
C HIS A 45 -4.62 -1.26 -0.95
N LYS A 46 -4.34 -2.56 -0.82
CA LYS A 46 -4.60 -3.57 -1.87
C LYS A 46 -6.08 -3.71 -2.20
N GLN A 47 -6.98 -3.53 -1.22
CA GLN A 47 -8.41 -3.48 -1.46
C GLN A 47 -8.81 -2.22 -2.23
N MET A 48 -8.47 -1.03 -1.72
CA MET A 48 -8.79 0.25 -2.38
C MET A 48 -8.26 0.33 -3.82
N ALA A 49 -7.07 -0.23 -4.08
CA ALA A 49 -6.49 -0.29 -5.43
C ALA A 49 -7.26 -1.24 -6.38
N ARG A 50 -7.72 -2.40 -5.89
CA ARG A 50 -8.56 -3.32 -6.69
C ARG A 50 -9.91 -2.70 -7.04
N ASP A 51 -10.53 -2.03 -6.08
CA ASP A 51 -11.84 -1.41 -6.28
C ASP A 51 -11.74 -0.17 -7.20
N LEU A 52 -10.60 0.54 -7.17
CA LEU A 52 -10.30 1.61 -8.13
C LEU A 52 -10.12 1.07 -9.56
N VAL A 53 -9.38 -0.03 -9.75
CA VAL A 53 -9.20 -0.67 -11.07
C VAL A 53 -10.52 -1.27 -11.61
N ARG A 54 -11.45 -1.63 -10.73
CA ARG A 54 -12.82 -2.07 -11.09
C ARG A 54 -13.77 -0.94 -11.48
N GLY A 55 -13.42 0.32 -11.21
CA GLY A 55 -14.29 1.47 -11.49
C GLY A 55 -15.38 1.72 -10.44
N GLU A 56 -15.34 1.07 -9.27
CA GLU A 56 -16.36 1.16 -8.20
C GLU A 56 -16.59 2.60 -7.71
N PHE A 57 -15.61 3.49 -7.93
CA PHE A 57 -15.63 4.89 -7.50
C PHE A 57 -15.95 5.91 -8.61
N GLU A 58 -16.13 5.49 -9.88
CA GLU A 58 -16.43 6.44 -10.97
C GLU A 58 -17.84 7.05 -10.80
N ASN A 59 -18.79 6.28 -10.26
CA ASN A 59 -20.17 6.71 -9.99
C ASN A 59 -20.34 7.38 -8.60
N SER A 60 -19.31 7.43 -7.75
CA SER A 60 -19.44 7.83 -6.33
C SER A 60 -19.20 9.32 -6.05
N VAL A 61 -19.19 10.18 -7.07
CA VAL A 61 -18.96 11.64 -6.95
C VAL A 61 -20.07 12.37 -6.17
N ASN A 62 -21.17 11.69 -5.85
CA ASN A 62 -22.15 12.12 -4.84
C ASN A 62 -21.53 12.07 -3.42
N TYR A 63 -20.76 13.11 -3.09
CA TYR A 63 -20.15 13.36 -1.78
C TYR A 63 -21.12 13.07 -0.62
N GLN A 64 -20.99 11.90 -0.01
CA GLN A 64 -21.71 11.57 1.21
C GLN A 64 -21.07 12.31 2.39
N LYS A 65 -21.46 13.57 2.58
CA LYS A 65 -21.18 14.32 3.82
C LYS A 65 -22.00 13.73 4.98
N LYS A 66 -21.59 12.54 5.41
CA LYS A 66 -22.14 11.82 6.56
C LYS A 66 -21.19 11.95 7.75
N ASP A 67 -21.12 13.17 8.28
CA ASP A 67 -20.72 13.43 9.65
C ASP A 67 -21.80 12.81 10.56
N SER A 68 -21.72 11.50 10.81
CA SER A 68 -22.72 10.75 11.56
C SER A 68 -22.06 9.59 12.30
N LEU A 69 -22.15 9.63 13.64
CA LEU A 69 -21.65 8.59 14.54
C LEU A 69 -22.53 7.31 14.47
N PRO A 70 -22.10 6.19 15.08
CA PRO A 70 -22.41 4.86 14.55
C PRO A 70 -23.65 4.22 15.18
N GLU A 71 -24.19 3.22 14.49
CA GLU A 71 -25.07 2.22 15.09
C GLU A 71 -24.61 0.80 14.73
N THR A 72 -24.96 -0.18 15.57
CA THR A 72 -24.09 -1.34 15.80
C THR A 72 -24.62 -2.69 15.30
N LYS A 73 -23.67 -3.55 14.87
CA LYS A 73 -23.72 -5.03 14.91
C LYS A 73 -24.82 -5.73 14.09
N LYS A 74 -24.36 -6.55 13.15
CA LYS A 74 -24.57 -8.00 13.27
C LYS A 74 -23.37 -8.79 12.73
N VAL A 75 -23.10 -9.94 13.34
CA VAL A 75 -21.93 -10.81 13.08
C VAL A 75 -22.39 -12.11 12.42
N SER A 76 -21.57 -12.67 11.52
CA SER A 76 -21.60 -14.09 11.15
C SER A 76 -20.23 -14.57 10.67
N GLU A 77 -19.49 -15.28 11.52
CA GLU A 77 -18.22 -15.94 11.20
C GLU A 77 -18.40 -17.44 10.89
N LYS A 78 -17.46 -18.00 10.09
CA LYS A 78 -16.92 -19.39 10.08
C LYS A 78 -16.02 -19.53 8.83
N ASN A 79 -14.72 -19.87 8.85
CA ASN A 79 -13.83 -20.60 9.80
C ASN A 79 -14.07 -22.14 9.73
N ASN A 80 -13.11 -23.06 9.61
CA ASN A 80 -11.61 -23.05 9.46
C ASN A 80 -11.22 -23.45 8.01
N SER A 81 -10.09 -24.05 7.58
CA SER A 81 -8.82 -24.62 8.12
C SER A 81 -7.78 -24.62 6.95
N SER A 82 -6.44 -24.54 7.04
CA SER A 82 -5.37 -24.87 8.02
C SER A 82 -4.77 -26.31 7.96
N THR A 83 -3.63 -26.44 7.24
CA THR A 83 -2.45 -27.35 7.39
C THR A 83 -1.34 -26.80 6.45
N LYS A 84 -0.03 -26.61 6.74
CA LYS A 84 1.02 -27.12 7.68
C LYS A 84 2.06 -28.02 6.94
N THR A 85 3.34 -28.04 7.41
CA THR A 85 4.49 -28.90 6.95
C THR A 85 5.33 -28.30 5.79
N SER A 86 6.68 -28.27 5.72
CA SER A 86 7.78 -28.53 6.70
C SER A 86 9.22 -28.11 6.23
N VAL A 87 10.08 -27.68 7.18
CA VAL A 87 11.52 -28.07 7.39
C VAL A 87 12.63 -27.79 6.31
N ALA A 88 13.59 -26.92 6.69
CA ALA A 88 15.05 -26.92 6.42
C ALA A 88 15.59 -26.80 4.96
N VAL A 89 16.89 -26.59 4.65
CA VAL A 89 18.14 -26.56 5.46
C VAL A 89 19.15 -25.49 4.98
N GLU A 90 20.03 -25.06 5.90
CA GLU A 90 21.46 -24.68 5.76
C GLU A 90 22.01 -23.66 4.72
N LYS A 91 22.84 -22.73 5.27
CA LYS A 91 24.27 -22.48 4.89
C LYS A 91 24.61 -21.71 3.60
N LEU A 92 25.25 -20.55 3.79
CA LEU A 92 26.68 -20.37 3.43
C LEU A 92 27.34 -19.23 4.23
N LYS A 93 28.65 -19.37 4.42
CA LYS A 93 29.62 -18.32 4.76
C LYS A 93 30.40 -18.00 3.45
N GLU A 94 31.31 -17.04 3.32
CA GLU A 94 32.06 -16.21 4.27
C GLU A 94 32.45 -14.87 3.57
N GLU A 95 33.34 -14.09 4.19
CA GLU A 95 33.90 -12.78 3.80
C GLU A 95 33.82 -12.27 2.33
N VAL A 96 33.60 -10.95 2.21
CA VAL A 96 34.28 -10.11 1.19
C VAL A 96 34.87 -8.88 1.88
N ALA A 97 36.19 -8.83 2.00
CA ALA A 97 36.93 -7.61 2.33
C ALA A 97 37.41 -6.92 1.04
N VAL A 98 36.97 -5.69 0.77
CA VAL A 98 37.69 -4.80 -0.16
C VAL A 98 37.45 -3.33 0.21
N ALA A 99 38.49 -2.51 0.07
CA ALA A 99 38.42 -1.09 0.36
C ALA A 99 38.05 -0.26 -0.89
N GLY A 100 37.36 0.86 -0.66
CA GLY A 100 37.44 2.08 -1.47
C GLY A 100 37.06 2.03 -2.95
N ALA A 101 35.78 2.29 -3.26
CA ALA A 101 35.37 3.17 -4.37
C ALA A 101 33.86 3.47 -4.32
N HIS A 102 33.47 4.75 -4.22
CA HIS A 102 32.07 5.15 -4.39
C HIS A 102 31.68 5.15 -5.88
N LYS A 103 31.27 4.00 -6.42
CA LYS A 103 30.60 3.94 -7.73
C LYS A 103 29.11 4.22 -7.54
N LYS A 104 28.60 5.23 -8.25
CA LYS A 104 27.16 5.57 -8.25
C LYS A 104 26.35 4.38 -8.73
N SER A 105 25.15 4.21 -8.17
CA SER A 105 24.21 3.14 -8.54
C SER A 105 23.70 3.33 -9.96
N ALA A 106 24.15 2.48 -10.89
CA ALA A 106 23.84 2.50 -12.34
C ALA A 106 22.38 2.11 -12.68
N HIS A 107 21.42 2.56 -11.87
CA HIS A 107 19.98 2.27 -12.00
C HIS A 107 19.15 3.55 -12.24
N GLY A 108 19.75 4.74 -12.10
CA GLY A 108 19.16 6.03 -12.49
C GLY A 108 19.39 6.36 -13.96
N ASP A 109 20.63 6.18 -14.44
CA ASP A 109 21.10 6.56 -15.79
C ASP A 109 20.20 6.03 -16.93
N VAL A 110 19.59 4.85 -16.75
CA VAL A 110 18.68 4.22 -17.72
C VAL A 110 17.35 4.97 -17.84
N LEU A 111 16.82 5.50 -16.73
CA LEU A 111 15.59 6.29 -16.73
C LEU A 111 15.85 7.69 -17.27
N ASP A 112 16.94 8.33 -16.84
CA ASP A 112 17.31 9.67 -17.30
C ASP A 112 17.58 9.67 -18.82
N GLY A 113 18.25 8.65 -19.36
CA GLY A 113 18.44 8.47 -20.80
C GLY A 113 17.12 8.27 -21.57
N LEU A 114 16.16 7.54 -21.01
CA LEU A 114 14.83 7.34 -21.61
C LEU A 114 13.99 8.63 -21.59
N ILE A 115 14.16 9.48 -20.57
CA ILE A 115 13.53 10.80 -20.49
C ILE A 115 14.09 11.73 -21.58
N VAL A 116 15.40 11.69 -21.85
CA VAL A 116 16.03 12.48 -22.91
C VAL A 116 15.53 12.08 -24.31
N ASP A 117 15.55 10.79 -24.69
CA ASP A 117 15.00 10.33 -25.99
C ASP A 117 13.53 10.75 -26.15
N TYR A 118 12.72 10.64 -25.09
CA TYR A 118 11.31 11.04 -25.16
C TYR A 118 11.13 12.54 -25.42
N LEU A 119 11.97 13.40 -24.83
CA LEU A 119 11.92 14.85 -25.02
C LEU A 119 12.37 15.26 -26.43
N GLU A 120 13.54 14.80 -26.88
CA GLU A 120 14.02 15.09 -28.24
C GLU A 120 13.02 14.60 -29.30
N LYS A 121 12.50 13.39 -29.14
CA LYS A 121 11.48 12.77 -29.99
C LYS A 121 10.10 13.44 -29.86
N LYS A 122 9.86 14.30 -28.87
CA LYS A 122 8.62 15.10 -28.74
C LYS A 122 8.74 16.43 -29.47
N ASP A 123 9.91 17.06 -29.43
CA ASP A 123 10.16 18.35 -30.07
C ASP A 123 10.43 18.19 -31.57
N ALA A 124 11.07 17.10 -31.99
CA ALA A 124 11.16 16.67 -33.40
C ALA A 124 9.81 16.30 -34.06
N ARG A 125 8.69 16.46 -33.35
CA ARG A 125 7.31 16.35 -33.88
C ARG A 125 6.49 17.65 -33.67
N ARG A 126 7.18 18.78 -33.45
CA ARG A 126 6.59 20.12 -33.28
C ARG A 126 7.11 21.16 -34.29
N GLY A 127 8.11 20.81 -35.09
CA GLY A 127 8.49 21.49 -36.34
C GLY A 127 8.00 20.71 -37.55
#